data_AF-A0A094END7-F1
#
_entry.id   AF-A0A094END7-F1
#
_cell.length_a   1.000
_cell.length_b   1.000
_cell.length_c   1.000
_cell.angle_alpha   90.00
_cell.angle_beta   90.00
_cell.angle_gamma   90.00
#
_symmetry.space_group_name_H-M   'P 1'
#
loop_
_entity.id
_entity.type
_entity.pdbx_description
1 polymer ?
#
loop_
_entity_poly.entity_id
_entity_poly.type
_entity_poly.pdbx_seq_one_letter_code
_entity_poly.pdbx_strand_id
1 'polypeptide(L)'
;MLGADNGNPIPTITTTTTTTTMSTTTFQRVHRTPKVKQACDCCHARKIKCDGTCPCSHCAVAELQCTYLTVPKKKGPKGPSKRTPRAILKMQMEQQRNGIPPAVSPAQHIPPRSSSSISSPPSSGRTSNEYGVSFEPSPLLTTALVEQFAKSFFKHKYPLTPILHKGDFYAHTLPHFRTCPSKYALVASLCAAARTQVNHDQQADPSLSLGATPLTTAYFINEVRRARAMHDYVETPTLEDAQASFFIFAGLFDCDKHNSAWFHLREAITLMEALRLHEEATYVGMPAREALFSRRTFWLLFITERAYALQRHRPLSLNATIELPTATTVEDDPDAEIISGFLDLLALFRNFNSDFVSTWNSSSHSPLFSSSSASISAAQLAELQDTLAQSAPPEGSQRTEIQKADLSITRLWLSTMTWQLCVAKGLLSSSPTTPPSLSFRYPITLSASLAAVAAPLTPSAFDANGPGILEKIFDIGCSLADVLLLHPPRAEAM
;
A
#
# COMPACT_ATOMS: atom_id res chain seq x y z
N MET A 1 -66.34 -21.58 -28.45
CA MET A 1 -66.96 -21.13 -29.71
C MET A 1 -66.56 -19.68 -29.90
N LEU A 2 -65.50 -19.45 -30.68
CA LEU A 2 -65.51 -19.02 -32.11
C LEU A 2 -65.86 -17.53 -32.20
N GLY A 3 -64.96 -16.61 -32.61
CA GLY A 3 -64.11 -16.61 -33.82
C GLY A 3 -64.79 -15.73 -34.87
N ALA A 4 -64.20 -15.01 -35.83
CA ALA A 4 -62.85 -14.79 -36.36
C ALA A 4 -63.01 -13.53 -37.28
N ASP A 5 -62.10 -12.56 -37.36
CA ASP A 5 -60.81 -12.49 -38.07
C ASP A 5 -60.85 -12.28 -39.60
N ASN A 6 -59.84 -11.51 -40.05
CA ASN A 6 -59.23 -11.36 -41.37
C ASN A 6 -59.64 -10.26 -42.37
N GLY A 7 -58.60 -9.57 -42.88
CA GLY A 7 -58.60 -8.91 -44.19
C GLY A 7 -57.56 -7.80 -44.40
N ASN A 8 -56.29 -8.17 -44.61
CA ASN A 8 -55.24 -7.39 -45.31
C ASN A 8 -55.65 -7.16 -46.81
N PRO A 9 -54.89 -6.45 -47.70
CA PRO A 9 -53.97 -5.29 -47.58
C PRO A 9 -53.95 -4.33 -48.84
N ILE A 10 -53.05 -3.30 -48.86
CA ILE A 10 -52.38 -2.50 -49.98
C ILE A 10 -53.27 -1.90 -51.11
N PRO A 11 -53.15 -0.64 -51.68
CA PRO A 11 -51.95 0.09 -52.16
C PRO A 11 -51.92 1.64 -52.07
N THR A 12 -50.78 2.18 -52.53
CA THR A 12 -50.31 3.56 -52.76
C THR A 12 -51.07 4.36 -53.84
N ILE A 13 -51.10 5.71 -53.75
CA ILE A 13 -51.03 6.77 -54.81
C ILE A 13 -51.35 8.15 -54.14
N THR A 14 -50.42 9.13 -54.06
CA THR A 14 -50.12 10.26 -54.98
C THR A 14 -50.94 11.57 -54.71
N THR A 15 -50.23 12.54 -54.10
CA THR A 15 -50.16 14.00 -54.34
C THR A 15 -51.38 14.95 -54.42
N THR A 16 -51.29 16.07 -53.66
CA THR A 16 -51.67 17.50 -53.96
C THR A 16 -53.17 17.86 -54.09
N THR A 17 -53.75 18.99 -53.64
CA THR A 17 -53.36 20.20 -52.86
C THR A 17 -54.64 20.92 -52.37
N THR A 18 -54.50 21.77 -51.33
CA THR A 18 -55.24 23.01 -50.99
C THR A 18 -56.75 22.98 -50.64
N THR A 19 -57.12 23.63 -49.53
CA THR A 19 -57.95 24.86 -49.51
C THR A 19 -57.80 25.63 -48.18
N THR A 20 -57.81 26.95 -48.33
CA THR A 20 -57.56 28.10 -47.45
C THR A 20 -58.63 28.36 -46.36
N THR A 21 -58.28 29.04 -45.26
CA THR A 21 -59.00 30.24 -44.76
C THR A 21 -58.22 30.95 -43.64
N MET A 22 -58.26 32.29 -43.69
CA MET A 22 -57.50 33.26 -42.90
C MET A 22 -58.19 33.64 -41.59
N SER A 23 -57.41 34.05 -40.59
CA SER A 23 -57.64 35.28 -39.80
C SER A 23 -56.41 35.66 -38.95
N THR A 24 -55.97 36.91 -39.13
CA THR A 24 -55.01 37.73 -38.38
C THR A 24 -55.35 37.82 -36.87
N THR A 25 -54.45 38.00 -35.90
CA THR A 25 -53.51 39.13 -35.75
C THR A 25 -52.52 38.86 -34.59
N THR A 26 -51.25 39.25 -34.80
CA THR A 26 -50.22 39.71 -33.84
C THR A 26 -49.86 38.87 -32.61
N PHE A 27 -48.68 38.21 -32.64
CA PHE A 27 -47.92 37.88 -31.43
C PHE A 27 -46.42 38.18 -31.57
N GLN A 28 -45.86 38.53 -30.42
CA GLN A 28 -44.66 39.31 -30.21
C GLN A 28 -43.36 38.55 -30.52
N ARG A 29 -42.34 39.38 -30.76
CA ARG A 29 -40.89 39.11 -30.80
C ARG A 29 -40.48 37.89 -29.95
N VAL A 30 -40.04 36.82 -30.63
CA VAL A 30 -39.47 35.61 -30.01
C VAL A 30 -38.22 36.00 -29.21
N HIS A 31 -38.36 36.09 -27.89
CA HIS A 31 -37.22 36.15 -26.98
C HIS A 31 -36.43 34.84 -27.10
N ARG A 32 -35.16 34.94 -27.50
CA ARG A 32 -34.21 33.83 -27.42
C ARG A 32 -34.20 33.30 -25.99
N THR A 33 -34.54 32.03 -25.82
CA THR A 33 -34.48 31.38 -24.52
C THR A 33 -33.03 31.29 -24.03
N PRO A 34 -32.76 31.65 -22.77
CA PRO A 34 -31.43 31.56 -22.20
C PRO A 34 -30.96 30.09 -22.19
N LYS A 35 -29.68 29.86 -22.53
CA LYS A 35 -29.08 28.51 -22.50
C LYS A 35 -29.12 27.99 -21.06
N VAL A 36 -29.95 26.97 -20.84
CA VAL A 36 -30.07 26.26 -19.57
C VAL A 36 -28.74 25.55 -19.27
N LYS A 37 -28.08 25.93 -18.17
CA LYS A 37 -26.76 25.39 -17.77
C LYS A 37 -26.85 23.96 -17.21
N GLN A 38 -28.02 23.57 -16.67
CA GLN A 38 -28.27 22.27 -16.06
C GLN A 38 -29.76 21.92 -16.17
N ALA A 39 -30.09 20.69 -16.57
CA ALA A 39 -31.47 20.20 -16.53
C ALA A 39 -31.89 19.85 -15.09
N CYS A 40 -33.17 19.99 -14.74
CA CYS A 40 -33.69 19.56 -13.44
C CYS A 40 -33.51 18.05 -13.23
N ASP A 41 -33.56 17.60 -11.98
CA ASP A 41 -33.30 16.22 -11.57
C ASP A 41 -34.23 15.23 -12.29
N CYS A 42 -35.53 15.53 -12.40
CA CYS A 42 -36.49 14.69 -13.12
C CYS A 42 -36.23 14.62 -14.62
N CYS A 43 -35.97 15.76 -15.28
CA CYS A 43 -35.66 15.77 -16.72
C CYS A 43 -34.32 15.09 -17.02
N HIS A 44 -33.34 15.26 -16.13
CA HIS A 44 -32.04 14.60 -16.23
C HIS A 44 -32.17 13.07 -16.06
N ALA A 45 -32.91 12.60 -15.04
CA ALA A 45 -33.17 11.18 -14.82
C ALA A 45 -33.93 10.54 -16.00
N ARG A 46 -34.90 11.27 -16.58
CA ARG A 46 -35.68 10.83 -17.75
C ARG A 46 -34.98 11.05 -19.09
N LYS A 47 -33.78 11.67 -19.10
CA LYS A 47 -33.00 12.02 -20.31
C LYS A 47 -33.79 12.83 -21.36
N ILE A 48 -34.64 13.74 -20.91
CA ILE A 48 -35.43 14.64 -21.77
C ILE A 48 -34.96 16.10 -21.64
N LYS A 49 -35.29 16.93 -22.63
CA LYS A 49 -34.86 18.33 -22.67
C LYS A 49 -35.62 19.16 -21.63
N CYS A 50 -34.88 19.76 -20.71
CA CYS A 50 -35.40 20.71 -19.74
C CYS A 50 -35.38 22.14 -20.32
N ASP A 51 -36.48 22.88 -20.16
CA ASP A 51 -36.62 24.29 -20.50
C ASP A 51 -36.10 25.23 -19.41
N GLY A 52 -35.74 24.69 -18.23
CA GLY A 52 -35.05 25.40 -17.15
C GLY A 52 -35.93 26.36 -16.33
N THR A 53 -37.23 26.41 -16.62
CA THR A 53 -38.24 27.07 -15.76
C THR A 53 -38.48 26.22 -14.49
N CYS A 54 -39.01 26.81 -13.42
CA CYS A 54 -39.27 26.10 -12.16
C CYS A 54 -40.69 26.39 -11.66
N PRO A 55 -41.63 25.43 -11.73
CA PRO A 55 -41.47 24.08 -12.29
C PRO A 55 -41.25 24.12 -13.81
N CYS A 56 -40.46 23.16 -14.33
CA CYS A 56 -40.16 23.09 -15.77
C CYS A 56 -41.39 22.57 -16.55
N SER A 57 -41.55 22.91 -17.83
CA SER A 57 -42.78 22.56 -18.58
C SER A 57 -43.09 21.06 -18.55
N HIS A 58 -42.06 20.21 -18.59
CA HIS A 58 -42.22 18.75 -18.52
C HIS A 58 -42.56 18.25 -17.10
N CYS A 59 -42.06 18.91 -16.06
CA CYS A 59 -42.40 18.58 -14.68
C CYS A 59 -43.80 19.08 -14.30
N ALA A 60 -44.20 20.24 -14.83
CA ALA A 60 -45.53 20.81 -14.61
C ALA A 60 -46.63 19.92 -15.21
N VAL A 61 -46.48 19.48 -16.46
CA VAL A 61 -47.44 18.58 -17.12
C VAL A 61 -47.48 17.20 -16.48
N ALA A 62 -46.33 16.72 -15.99
CA ALA A 62 -46.23 15.42 -15.34
C ALA A 62 -46.60 15.44 -13.85
N GLU A 63 -46.95 16.62 -13.29
CA GLU A 63 -47.18 16.83 -11.86
C GLU A 63 -46.05 16.30 -10.96
N LEU A 64 -44.80 16.43 -11.44
CA LEU A 64 -43.60 15.99 -10.73
C LEU A 64 -42.88 17.15 -10.06
N GLN A 65 -42.28 16.88 -8.89
CA GLN A 65 -41.49 17.88 -8.16
C GLN A 65 -40.22 18.24 -8.94
N CYS A 66 -40.12 19.48 -9.41
CA CYS A 66 -38.99 19.97 -10.19
C CYS A 66 -37.85 20.44 -9.26
N THR A 67 -36.84 19.60 -9.04
CA THR A 67 -35.69 19.91 -8.15
C THR A 67 -34.36 19.99 -8.93
N TYR A 68 -33.35 20.61 -8.31
CA TYR A 68 -31.97 20.69 -8.82
C TYR A 68 -30.95 20.31 -7.73
N LEU A 69 -31.34 19.39 -6.85
CA LEU A 69 -30.61 19.05 -5.63
C LEU A 69 -29.50 18.02 -5.89
N THR A 70 -29.53 17.33 -7.04
CA THR A 70 -28.51 16.31 -7.35
C THR A 70 -27.20 16.97 -7.74
N VAL A 71 -26.16 16.81 -6.90
CA VAL A 71 -24.79 17.26 -7.21
C VAL A 71 -24.17 16.32 -8.27
N PRO A 72 -23.80 16.81 -9.48
CA PRO A 72 -23.19 15.97 -10.49
C PRO A 72 -21.81 15.46 -10.04
N LYS A 73 -21.60 14.14 -10.06
CA LYS A 73 -20.29 13.52 -9.80
C LYS A 73 -19.29 13.97 -10.87
N LYS A 74 -18.14 14.53 -10.48
CA LYS A 74 -17.07 14.94 -11.41
C LYS A 74 -16.57 13.70 -12.18
N LYS A 75 -16.69 13.72 -13.52
CA LYS A 75 -15.95 12.80 -14.40
C LYS A 75 -14.46 13.15 -14.29
N GLY A 76 -13.61 12.13 -14.13
CA GLY A 76 -12.17 12.29 -13.99
C GLY A 76 -11.50 13.03 -15.17
N PRO A 77 -10.24 13.46 -15.02
CA PRO A 77 -9.56 14.26 -16.03
C PRO A 77 -9.50 13.54 -17.37
N LYS A 78 -10.00 14.19 -18.44
CA LYS A 78 -9.73 13.75 -19.80
C LYS A 78 -8.24 13.97 -20.09
N GLY A 79 -7.54 12.92 -20.52
CA GLY A 79 -6.11 12.96 -20.83
C GLY A 79 -5.72 14.03 -21.85
N PRO A 80 -4.42 14.38 -21.94
CA PRO A 80 -3.96 15.52 -22.71
C PRO A 80 -4.27 15.37 -24.22
N SER A 81 -4.96 16.38 -24.74
CA SER A 81 -5.28 16.53 -26.17
C SER A 81 -4.00 16.73 -27.01
N LYS A 82 -3.97 16.14 -28.22
CA LYS A 82 -2.85 16.10 -29.19
C LYS A 82 -2.39 17.46 -29.75
N ARG A 83 -2.70 18.58 -29.08
CA ARG A 83 -2.38 19.95 -29.52
C ARG A 83 -1.61 20.77 -28.48
N THR A 84 -0.98 20.14 -27.50
CA THR A 84 -0.07 20.85 -26.59
C THR A 84 1.37 20.91 -27.13
N PRO A 85 2.09 22.03 -26.92
CA PRO A 85 3.49 22.20 -27.36
C PRO A 85 4.42 21.08 -26.88
N ARG A 86 4.17 20.50 -25.70
CA ARG A 86 4.92 19.36 -25.16
C ARG A 86 4.76 18.06 -25.97
N ALA A 87 3.61 17.84 -26.61
CA ALA A 87 3.39 16.68 -27.48
C ALA A 87 4.09 16.84 -28.84
N ILE A 88 4.13 18.06 -29.36
CA ILE A 88 4.86 18.42 -30.59
C ILE A 88 6.37 18.29 -30.35
N LEU A 89 6.87 18.75 -29.20
CA LEU A 89 8.28 18.62 -28.81
C LEU A 89 8.69 17.14 -28.69
N LYS A 90 7.80 16.30 -28.15
CA LYS A 90 8.02 14.85 -28.05
C LYS A 90 8.11 14.18 -29.43
N MET A 91 7.21 14.53 -30.35
CA MET A 91 7.25 14.03 -31.73
C MET A 91 8.50 14.48 -32.49
N GLN A 92 8.96 15.72 -32.27
CA GLN A 92 10.20 16.23 -32.88
C GLN A 92 11.46 15.56 -32.30
N MET A 93 11.49 15.29 -30.99
CA MET A 93 12.58 14.53 -30.35
C MET A 93 12.64 13.07 -30.82
N GLU A 94 11.49 12.43 -31.09
CA GLU A 94 11.44 11.06 -31.61
C GLU A 94 11.91 10.96 -33.08
N GLN A 95 11.67 11.99 -33.90
CA GLN A 95 12.19 12.04 -35.27
C GLN A 95 13.71 12.27 -35.34
N GLN A 96 14.30 12.95 -34.35
CA GLN A 96 15.75 13.17 -34.28
C GLN A 96 16.55 11.95 -33.78
N ARG A 97 15.88 10.91 -33.23
CA ARG A 97 16.55 9.70 -32.73
C ARG A 97 16.89 8.68 -33.84
N ASN A 98 16.39 8.87 -35.06
CA ASN A 98 16.54 7.90 -36.17
C ASN A 98 17.45 8.36 -37.31
N GLY A 99 18.28 9.39 -37.12
CA GLY A 99 19.31 9.71 -38.10
C GLY A 99 20.38 10.64 -37.56
N ILE A 100 21.62 10.13 -37.45
CA ILE A 100 22.88 10.72 -37.98
C ILE A 100 24.12 10.07 -37.27
N PRO A 101 25.20 9.70 -38.01
CA PRO A 101 26.47 9.16 -37.50
C PRO A 101 27.42 10.26 -36.94
N PRO A 102 28.60 9.93 -36.35
CA PRO A 102 29.26 10.81 -35.37
C PRO A 102 30.21 11.82 -36.02
N ALA A 103 30.28 13.03 -35.45
CA ALA A 103 31.48 13.63 -34.86
C ALA A 103 31.51 15.18 -34.93
N VAL A 104 32.31 15.73 -34.01
CA VAL A 104 33.01 17.03 -33.98
C VAL A 104 32.29 18.23 -33.33
N SER A 105 32.85 18.62 -32.18
CA SER A 105 32.58 19.88 -31.46
C SER A 105 33.13 21.10 -32.21
N PRO A 106 32.56 22.29 -31.95
CA PRO A 106 33.42 23.35 -31.41
C PRO A 106 32.77 24.20 -30.33
N ALA A 107 33.64 24.71 -29.46
CA ALA A 107 33.35 25.66 -28.38
C ALA A 107 32.99 27.05 -28.91
N GLN A 108 31.96 27.70 -28.35
CA GLN A 108 31.82 29.16 -28.37
C GLN A 108 31.12 29.73 -27.12
N HIS A 109 31.80 30.72 -26.54
CA HIS A 109 31.43 31.83 -25.67
C HIS A 109 29.97 32.02 -25.20
N ILE A 110 29.81 32.14 -23.88
CA ILE A 110 28.61 32.64 -23.19
C ILE A 110 28.86 34.10 -22.74
N PRO A 111 27.98 35.08 -23.05
CA PRO A 111 27.93 36.35 -22.33
C PRO A 111 26.90 36.29 -21.18
N PRO A 112 27.06 37.07 -20.09
CA PRO A 112 26.21 36.95 -18.91
C PRO A 112 24.87 37.63 -19.15
N ARG A 113 23.77 36.94 -18.82
CA ARG A 113 22.43 37.54 -18.79
C ARG A 113 22.06 37.98 -17.38
N SER A 114 21.74 39.25 -17.32
CA SER A 114 21.14 40.03 -16.25
C SER A 114 19.88 39.41 -15.64
N SER A 115 19.75 39.64 -14.33
CA SER A 115 18.58 39.45 -13.48
C SER A 115 17.29 40.01 -14.08
N SER A 116 16.28 39.15 -14.22
CA SER A 116 14.89 39.58 -14.28
C SER A 116 13.98 38.52 -13.65
N SER A 117 13.43 38.90 -12.51
CA SER A 117 12.33 38.29 -11.78
C SER A 117 11.19 37.82 -12.68
N ILE A 118 10.85 36.53 -12.61
CA ILE A 118 9.60 36.00 -13.12
C ILE A 118 8.83 35.42 -11.93
N SER A 119 7.75 36.10 -11.62
CA SER A 119 6.74 35.77 -10.62
C SER A 119 6.09 34.42 -10.94
N SER A 120 6.25 33.46 -10.05
CA SER A 120 5.47 32.22 -10.05
C SER A 120 4.00 32.51 -9.67
N PRO A 121 3.02 31.78 -10.23
CA PRO A 121 1.60 31.97 -9.91
C PRO A 121 1.31 31.57 -8.44
N PRO A 122 0.25 32.09 -7.81
CA PRO A 122 0.02 31.89 -6.39
C PRO A 122 -0.30 30.41 -6.14
N SER A 123 0.68 29.70 -5.60
CA SER A 123 0.42 28.52 -4.80
C SER A 123 -0.60 28.91 -3.73
N SER A 124 -1.64 28.11 -3.54
CA SER A 124 -2.55 28.21 -2.41
C SER A 124 -1.80 27.90 -1.10
N GLY A 125 -0.86 28.77 -0.74
CA GLY A 125 -0.29 28.85 0.59
C GLY A 125 -1.36 29.45 1.47
N ARG A 126 -2.06 28.60 2.23
CA ARG A 126 -2.53 29.05 3.53
C ARG A 126 -1.27 29.30 4.33
N THR A 127 -0.83 30.55 4.34
CA THR A 127 0.09 31.09 5.33
C THR A 127 -0.58 30.91 6.68
N SER A 128 -0.29 29.81 7.36
CA SER A 128 -0.63 29.62 8.77
C SER A 128 0.36 30.43 9.59
N ASN A 129 0.06 31.70 9.78
CA ASN A 129 0.54 32.49 10.91
C ASN A 129 -0.49 33.59 11.15
N GLU A 130 -1.46 33.34 12.04
CA GLU A 130 -2.17 34.42 12.77
C GLU A 130 -3.03 33.98 13.97
N TYR A 131 -3.05 32.70 14.34
CA TYR A 131 -3.43 32.28 15.69
C TYR A 131 -2.43 31.21 16.12
N GLY A 132 -1.75 31.39 17.25
CA GLY A 132 -0.94 30.33 17.85
C GLY A 132 -1.86 29.16 18.19
N VAL A 133 -1.97 28.18 17.29
CA VAL A 133 -2.78 26.98 17.52
C VAL A 133 -2.01 26.15 18.54
N SER A 134 -2.40 26.22 19.81
CA SER A 134 -1.95 25.25 20.80
C SER A 134 -2.41 23.87 20.34
N PHE A 135 -1.54 22.87 20.49
CA PHE A 135 -1.90 21.50 20.18
C PHE A 135 -2.92 21.01 21.20
N GLU A 136 -4.15 20.80 20.76
CA GLU A 136 -5.19 20.23 21.61
C GLU A 136 -5.38 18.73 21.28
N PRO A 137 -5.10 17.81 22.22
CA PRO A 137 -5.30 16.39 22.01
C PRO A 137 -6.80 16.05 21.92
N SER A 138 -7.16 15.15 21.01
CA SER A 138 -8.57 14.73 20.90
C SER A 138 -9.12 14.17 22.22
N PRO A 139 -10.36 14.51 22.61
CA PRO A 139 -11.01 13.93 23.78
C PRO A 139 -11.26 12.43 23.61
N LEU A 140 -11.34 11.92 22.37
CA LEU A 140 -11.60 10.51 22.09
C LEU A 140 -10.38 9.61 22.33
N LEU A 141 -9.15 10.15 22.27
CA LEU A 141 -7.92 9.38 22.46
C LEU A 141 -7.52 9.33 23.94
N THR A 142 -8.40 8.83 24.81
CA THR A 142 -8.18 8.82 26.28
C THR A 142 -6.96 8.00 26.67
N THR A 143 -6.38 8.29 27.84
CA THR A 143 -5.24 7.51 28.35
C THR A 143 -5.60 6.03 28.52
N ALA A 144 -6.81 5.73 29.01
CA ALA A 144 -7.31 4.37 29.15
C ALA A 144 -7.41 3.64 27.81
N LEU A 145 -7.92 4.32 26.77
CA LEU A 145 -7.99 3.76 25.43
C LEU A 145 -6.60 3.46 24.86
N VAL A 146 -5.67 4.41 24.97
CA VAL A 146 -4.28 4.21 24.52
C VAL A 146 -3.61 3.07 25.28
N GLU A 147 -3.85 2.97 26.59
CA GLU A 147 -3.32 1.88 27.42
C GLU A 147 -3.86 0.52 26.98
N GLN A 148 -5.13 0.42 26.59
CA GLN A 148 -5.72 -0.80 26.04
C GLN A 148 -5.06 -1.21 24.72
N PHE A 149 -4.86 -0.28 23.78
CA PHE A 149 -4.13 -0.55 22.55
C PHE A 149 -2.68 -0.95 22.82
N ALA A 150 -2.01 -0.28 23.76
CA ALA A 150 -0.64 -0.60 24.15
C ALA A 150 -0.53 -2.00 24.75
N LYS A 151 -1.44 -2.40 25.64
CA LYS A 151 -1.49 -3.77 26.22
C LYS A 151 -1.62 -4.82 25.13
N SER A 152 -2.55 -4.61 24.18
CA SER A 152 -2.73 -5.53 23.04
C SER A 152 -1.50 -5.57 22.13
N PHE A 153 -0.89 -4.41 21.83
CA PHE A 153 0.35 -4.33 21.06
C PHE A 153 1.49 -5.11 21.70
N PHE A 154 1.79 -4.85 22.98
CA PHE A 154 2.90 -5.51 23.69
C PHE A 154 2.69 -7.03 23.86
N LYS A 155 1.44 -7.48 23.88
CA LYS A 155 1.09 -8.90 23.99
C LYS A 155 1.18 -9.63 22.64
N HIS A 156 0.65 -9.02 21.56
CA HIS A 156 0.42 -9.72 20.30
C HIS A 156 1.34 -9.29 19.15
N LYS A 157 1.73 -8.01 19.07
CA LYS A 157 2.51 -7.46 17.95
C LYS A 157 3.99 -7.29 18.27
N TYR A 158 4.32 -7.00 19.53
CA TYR A 158 5.69 -6.75 19.96
C TYR A 158 6.66 -7.92 19.70
N PRO A 159 6.26 -9.22 19.81
CA PRO A 159 7.13 -10.33 19.42
C PRO A 159 7.61 -10.31 17.96
N LEU A 160 6.88 -9.61 17.08
CA LEU A 160 7.19 -9.43 15.66
C LEU A 160 7.79 -8.05 15.35
N THR A 161 7.52 -7.06 16.21
CA THR A 161 7.87 -5.64 16.00
C THR A 161 8.50 -5.02 17.26
N PRO A 162 9.67 -5.52 17.73
CA PRO A 162 10.22 -5.17 19.05
C PRO A 162 10.91 -3.79 19.10
N ILE A 163 10.26 -2.75 18.57
CA ILE A 163 10.87 -1.42 18.34
C ILE A 163 10.59 -0.38 19.43
N LEU A 164 9.77 -0.71 20.43
CA LEU A 164 9.46 0.19 21.54
C LEU A 164 9.91 -0.37 22.89
N HIS A 165 10.62 0.41 23.70
CA HIS A 165 10.92 -0.02 25.06
C HIS A 165 9.66 0.00 25.92
N LYS A 166 9.19 -1.18 26.37
CA LYS A 166 7.96 -1.32 27.14
C LYS A 166 7.97 -0.46 28.42
N GLY A 167 9.07 -0.51 29.18
CA GLY A 167 9.19 0.27 30.42
C GLY A 167 9.10 1.79 30.19
N ASP A 168 9.74 2.30 29.14
CA ASP A 168 9.74 3.73 28.84
C ASP A 168 8.43 4.20 28.22
N PHE A 169 7.76 3.32 27.48
CA PHE A 169 6.41 3.60 27.00
C PHE A 169 5.49 3.91 28.18
N TYR A 170 5.44 3.05 29.20
CA TYR A 170 4.56 3.24 30.35
C TYR A 170 5.06 4.33 31.32
N ALA A 171 6.38 4.49 31.50
CA ALA A 171 6.92 5.48 32.42
C ALA A 171 6.95 6.91 31.84
N HIS A 172 7.21 7.07 30.55
CA HIS A 172 7.54 8.37 29.95
C HIS A 172 6.60 8.77 28.80
N THR A 173 6.12 7.82 27.99
CA THR A 173 5.28 8.11 26.82
C THR A 173 3.81 8.26 27.21
N LEU A 174 3.22 7.23 27.82
CA LEU A 174 1.81 7.18 28.18
C LEU A 174 1.37 8.29 29.18
N PRO A 175 2.17 8.72 30.17
CA PRO A 175 1.73 9.79 31.06
C PRO A 175 1.76 11.18 30.39
N HIS A 176 2.54 11.35 29.31
CA HIS A 176 2.84 12.66 28.73
C HIS A 176 2.40 12.82 27.27
N PHE A 177 1.81 11.80 26.64
CA PHE A 177 1.47 11.89 25.20
C PHE A 177 0.48 13.01 24.89
N ARG A 178 -0.39 13.37 25.85
CA ARG A 178 -1.39 14.43 25.65
C ARG A 178 -0.80 15.84 25.63
N THR A 179 0.40 16.03 26.19
CA THR A 179 1.07 17.35 26.28
C THR A 179 2.24 17.48 25.32
N CYS A 180 2.64 16.40 24.65
CA CYS A 180 3.78 16.37 23.73
C CYS A 180 3.32 15.86 22.35
N PRO A 181 3.29 16.72 21.30
CA PRO A 181 2.83 16.32 19.97
C PRO A 181 3.55 15.10 19.38
N SER A 182 4.87 15.00 19.54
CA SER A 182 5.64 13.85 19.01
C SER A 182 5.25 12.54 19.70
N LYS A 183 5.06 12.55 21.03
CA LYS A 183 4.53 11.39 21.77
C LYS A 183 3.08 11.09 21.39
N TYR A 184 2.27 12.12 21.14
CA TYR A 184 0.89 11.96 20.66
C TYR A 184 0.84 11.25 19.31
N ALA A 185 1.70 11.67 18.36
CA ALA A 185 1.84 11.05 17.05
C ALA A 185 2.24 9.58 17.18
N LEU A 186 3.22 9.27 18.04
CA LEU A 186 3.64 7.89 18.29
C LEU A 186 2.48 7.03 18.82
N VAL A 187 1.78 7.45 19.87
CA VAL A 187 0.70 6.62 20.44
C VAL A 187 -0.51 6.50 19.51
N ALA A 188 -0.86 7.57 18.78
CA ALA A 188 -1.95 7.52 17.81
C ALA A 188 -1.62 6.54 16.67
N SER A 189 -0.38 6.58 16.15
CA SER A 189 0.07 5.64 15.13
C SER A 189 0.08 4.19 15.63
N LEU A 190 0.53 3.93 16.87
CA LEU A 190 0.47 2.62 17.51
C LEU A 190 -0.97 2.10 17.60
N CYS A 191 -1.93 2.96 17.98
CA CYS A 191 -3.35 2.58 18.01
C CYS A 191 -3.86 2.21 16.61
N ALA A 192 -3.39 2.90 15.56
CA ALA A 192 -3.72 2.57 14.17
C ALA A 192 -3.23 1.15 13.78
N ALA A 193 -2.03 0.77 14.24
CA ALA A 193 -1.40 -0.53 13.95
C ALA A 193 -1.96 -1.68 14.81
N ALA A 194 -2.36 -1.42 16.07
CA ALA A 194 -2.86 -2.43 16.99
C ALA A 194 -4.38 -2.68 16.88
N ARG A 195 -5.06 -1.98 15.95
CA ARG A 195 -6.52 -1.97 15.86
C ARG A 195 -7.13 -3.33 15.59
N THR A 196 -6.52 -4.14 14.72
CA THR A 196 -7.05 -5.45 14.39
C THR A 196 -7.04 -6.35 15.62
N GLN A 197 -5.97 -6.33 16.43
CA GLN A 197 -5.76 -7.23 17.58
C GLN A 197 -6.60 -6.87 18.79
N VAL A 198 -6.86 -5.59 19.06
CA VAL A 198 -7.76 -5.20 20.16
C VAL A 198 -9.16 -5.79 19.98
N ASN A 199 -9.65 -5.91 18.75
CA ASN A 199 -10.97 -6.53 18.50
C ASN A 199 -10.99 -8.04 18.79
N HIS A 200 -9.82 -8.70 18.79
CA HIS A 200 -9.68 -10.12 19.09
C HIS A 200 -9.32 -10.39 20.55
N ASP A 201 -8.88 -9.38 21.32
CA ASP A 201 -8.54 -9.58 22.73
C ASP A 201 -9.81 -9.62 23.58
N GLN A 202 -10.13 -10.78 24.14
CA GLN A 202 -11.27 -10.98 25.02
C GLN A 202 -11.19 -10.14 26.30
N GLN A 203 -9.99 -9.66 26.67
CA GLN A 203 -9.76 -8.77 27.81
C GLN A 203 -9.89 -7.28 27.46
N ALA A 204 -10.17 -6.95 26.19
CA ALA A 204 -10.45 -5.59 25.76
C ALA A 204 -11.71 -5.08 26.46
N ASP A 205 -11.62 -3.93 27.14
CA ASP A 205 -12.80 -3.27 27.70
C ASP A 205 -13.69 -2.74 26.55
N PRO A 206 -14.90 -3.30 26.36
CA PRO A 206 -15.78 -2.88 25.28
C PRO A 206 -16.31 -1.45 25.49
N SER A 207 -16.33 -0.97 26.74
CA SER A 207 -16.84 0.36 27.08
C SER A 207 -15.90 1.49 26.63
N LEU A 208 -14.62 1.18 26.46
CA LEU A 208 -13.61 2.11 25.95
C LEU A 208 -13.69 2.26 24.42
N SER A 209 -14.37 1.35 23.72
CA SER A 209 -14.77 1.54 22.33
C SER A 209 -15.98 2.48 22.28
N LEU A 210 -15.74 3.79 22.25
CA LEU A 210 -16.78 4.82 22.36
C LEU A 210 -17.94 4.62 21.35
N GLY A 211 -19.11 4.21 21.84
CA GLY A 211 -20.39 4.31 21.14
C GLY A 211 -20.51 3.55 19.81
N ALA A 212 -21.61 3.75 19.09
CA ALA A 212 -22.03 2.96 17.92
C ALA A 212 -21.06 2.95 16.71
N THR A 213 -19.93 3.69 16.76
CA THR A 213 -18.93 3.73 15.69
C THR A 213 -17.50 3.59 16.25
N PRO A 214 -16.82 2.45 16.05
CA PRO A 214 -15.45 2.26 16.51
C PRO A 214 -14.48 3.21 15.79
N LEU A 215 -13.46 3.70 16.52
CA LEU A 215 -12.42 4.56 15.93
C LEU A 215 -11.67 3.81 14.83
N THR A 216 -11.60 4.43 13.65
CA THR A 216 -11.00 3.79 12.46
C THR A 216 -9.49 4.05 12.40
N THR A 217 -8.77 3.21 11.65
CA THR A 217 -7.36 3.48 11.30
C THR A 217 -7.17 4.87 10.69
N ALA A 218 -8.14 5.33 9.88
CA ALA A 218 -8.09 6.67 9.28
C ALA A 218 -8.20 7.80 10.32
N TYR A 219 -8.99 7.60 11.38
CA TYR A 219 -9.08 8.53 12.50
C TYR A 219 -7.72 8.70 13.19
N PHE A 220 -7.09 7.58 13.57
CA PHE A 220 -5.78 7.62 14.23
C PHE A 220 -4.70 8.27 13.35
N ILE A 221 -4.66 7.96 12.05
CA ILE A 221 -3.73 8.59 11.11
C ILE A 221 -3.98 10.10 11.00
N ASN A 222 -5.24 10.54 11.07
CA ASN A 222 -5.55 11.98 11.08
C ASN A 222 -5.04 12.67 12.35
N GLU A 223 -5.15 12.00 13.50
CA GLU A 223 -4.56 12.47 14.76
C GLU A 223 -3.03 12.57 14.70
N VAL A 224 -2.35 11.61 14.05
CA VAL A 224 -0.90 11.72 13.77
C VAL A 224 -0.59 12.96 12.93
N ARG A 225 -1.36 13.23 11.86
CA ARG A 225 -1.16 14.41 11.01
C ARG A 225 -1.36 15.72 11.76
N ARG A 226 -2.37 15.80 12.64
CA ARG A 226 -2.60 16.97 13.50
C ARG A 226 -1.41 17.21 14.43
N ALA A 227 -0.88 16.16 15.05
CA ALA A 227 0.26 16.28 15.95
C ALA A 227 1.55 16.65 15.22
N ARG A 228 1.83 16.04 14.06
CA ARG A 228 2.98 16.40 13.22
C ARG A 228 2.88 17.80 12.62
N ALA A 229 1.69 18.42 12.54
CA ALA A 229 1.58 19.81 12.12
C ALA A 229 2.16 20.82 13.14
N MET A 230 2.53 20.34 14.34
CA MET A 230 3.07 21.16 15.42
C MET A 230 4.60 21.28 15.41
N HIS A 231 5.30 20.48 14.62
CA HIS A 231 6.75 20.57 14.44
C HIS A 231 7.16 20.15 13.04
N ASP A 232 8.33 20.60 12.57
CA ASP A 232 8.85 20.18 11.28
C ASP A 232 9.56 18.83 11.41
N TYR A 233 8.78 17.74 11.39
CA TYR A 233 9.30 16.37 11.51
C TYR A 233 10.15 15.93 10.31
N VAL A 234 10.14 16.70 9.20
CA VAL A 234 10.96 16.41 8.02
C VAL A 234 12.35 17.02 8.18
N GLU A 235 12.43 18.27 8.64
CA GLU A 235 13.71 18.95 8.88
C GLU A 235 14.36 18.53 10.21
N THR A 236 13.56 18.19 11.21
CA THR A 236 14.01 17.78 12.56
C THR A 236 13.34 16.47 12.99
N PRO A 237 13.60 15.35 12.28
CA PRO A 237 13.01 14.07 12.61
C PRO A 237 13.50 13.55 13.97
N THR A 238 12.68 12.72 14.62
CA THR A 238 13.11 11.88 15.75
C THR A 238 12.92 10.40 15.44
N LEU A 239 13.47 9.52 16.28
CA LEU A 239 13.22 8.08 16.17
C LEU A 239 11.72 7.77 16.27
N GLU A 240 10.99 8.48 17.13
CA GLU A 240 9.54 8.36 17.27
C GLU A 240 8.80 8.71 15.97
N ASP A 241 9.28 9.67 15.18
CA ASP A 241 8.70 9.98 13.88
C ASP A 241 8.85 8.82 12.89
N ALA A 242 10.04 8.22 12.83
CA ALA A 242 10.27 7.04 11.98
C ALA A 242 9.40 5.86 12.42
N GLN A 243 9.33 5.59 13.72
CA GLN A 243 8.49 4.54 14.30
C GLN A 243 6.99 4.80 14.07
N ALA A 244 6.55 6.06 14.17
CA ALA A 244 5.17 6.44 13.89
C ALA A 244 4.82 6.22 12.40
N SER A 245 5.74 6.54 11.48
CA SER A 245 5.56 6.24 10.06
C SER A 245 5.49 4.73 9.79
N PHE A 246 6.28 3.91 10.48
CA PHE A 246 6.16 2.45 10.41
C PHE A 246 4.79 1.96 10.91
N PHE A 247 4.29 2.47 12.02
CA PHE A 247 2.96 2.08 12.51
C PHE A 247 1.82 2.56 11.60
N ILE A 248 1.95 3.73 10.96
CA ILE A 248 1.02 4.15 9.90
C ILE A 248 1.05 3.16 8.73
N PHE A 249 2.24 2.73 8.30
CA PHE A 249 2.37 1.67 7.29
C PHE A 249 1.61 0.42 7.70
N ALA A 250 1.81 -0.10 8.91
CA ALA A 250 1.16 -1.31 9.40
C ALA A 250 -0.37 -1.18 9.41
N GLY A 251 -0.91 -0.08 9.93
CA GLY A 251 -2.35 0.16 9.93
C GLY A 251 -2.95 0.27 8.53
N LEU A 252 -2.23 0.88 7.58
CA LEU A 252 -2.67 0.99 6.19
C LEU A 252 -2.56 -0.33 5.43
N PHE A 253 -1.55 -1.14 5.73
CA PHE A 253 -1.38 -2.49 5.21
C PHE A 253 -2.58 -3.36 5.59
N ASP A 254 -2.96 -3.35 6.87
CA ASP A 254 -4.15 -4.05 7.39
C ASP A 254 -5.47 -3.57 6.74
N CYS A 255 -5.48 -2.37 6.15
CA CYS A 255 -6.63 -1.81 5.44
C CYS A 255 -6.55 -1.97 3.91
N ASP A 256 -5.63 -2.79 3.38
CA ASP A 256 -5.43 -3.00 1.93
C ASP A 256 -5.07 -1.70 1.16
N LYS A 257 -4.56 -0.67 1.86
CA LYS A 257 -4.19 0.63 1.27
C LYS A 257 -2.73 0.66 0.84
N HIS A 258 -2.37 -0.23 -0.06
CA HIS A 258 -0.99 -0.56 -0.37
C HIS A 258 -0.10 0.57 -0.93
N ASN A 259 -0.64 1.46 -1.76
CA ASN A 259 0.13 2.62 -2.21
C ASN A 259 0.46 3.58 -1.05
N SER A 260 -0.50 3.79 -0.15
CA SER A 260 -0.28 4.62 1.04
C SER A 260 0.63 3.93 2.06
N ALA A 261 0.47 2.62 2.24
CA ALA A 261 1.36 1.82 3.08
C ALA A 261 2.80 1.95 2.57
N TRP A 262 3.05 1.67 1.29
CA TRP A 262 4.38 1.80 0.69
C TRP A 262 5.01 3.18 0.90
N PHE A 263 4.23 4.25 0.72
CA PHE A 263 4.69 5.61 0.98
C PHE A 263 5.19 5.78 2.42
N HIS A 264 4.43 5.31 3.42
CA HIS A 264 4.81 5.46 4.82
C HIS A 264 5.94 4.52 5.25
N LEU A 265 6.11 3.36 4.59
CA LEU A 265 7.32 2.54 4.77
C LEU A 265 8.56 3.27 4.25
N ARG A 266 8.47 3.89 3.06
CA ARG A 266 9.54 4.73 2.50
C ARG A 266 9.81 5.97 3.35
N GLU A 267 8.76 6.60 3.89
CA GLU A 267 8.88 7.73 4.81
C GLU A 267 9.68 7.30 6.05
N ALA A 268 9.33 6.18 6.69
CA ALA A 268 10.06 5.67 7.86
C ALA A 268 11.55 5.41 7.56
N ILE A 269 11.85 4.79 6.41
CA ILE A 269 13.23 4.56 5.96
C ILE A 269 13.97 5.89 5.72
N THR A 270 13.31 6.85 5.07
CA THR A 270 13.90 8.16 4.78
C THR A 270 14.20 8.96 6.06
N LEU A 271 13.31 8.90 7.05
CA LEU A 271 13.52 9.55 8.36
C LEU A 271 14.68 8.90 9.12
N MET A 272 14.81 7.57 9.07
CA MET A 272 15.97 6.86 9.63
C MET A 272 17.29 7.24 8.93
N GLU A 273 17.26 7.42 7.61
CA GLU A 273 18.41 7.88 6.83
C GLU A 273 18.79 9.33 7.19
N ALA A 274 17.80 10.22 7.35
CA ALA A 274 18.02 11.60 7.78
C ALA A 274 18.62 11.70 9.20
N LEU A 275 18.26 10.78 10.09
CA LEU A 275 18.88 10.62 11.41
C LEU A 275 20.26 9.96 11.39
N ARG A 276 20.74 9.53 10.21
CA ARG A 276 21.99 8.77 10.03
C ARG A 276 22.05 7.46 10.82
N LEU A 277 20.89 6.90 11.19
CA LEU A 277 20.78 5.62 11.90
C LEU A 277 21.05 4.39 11.01
N HIS A 278 21.44 4.63 9.75
CA HIS A 278 21.95 3.62 8.83
C HIS A 278 23.50 3.57 8.85
N GLU A 279 24.15 4.40 9.66
CA GLU A 279 25.60 4.48 9.77
C GLU A 279 26.07 4.01 11.15
N GLU A 280 26.99 3.06 11.18
CA GLU A 280 27.51 2.48 12.43
C GLU A 280 28.15 3.53 13.35
N ALA A 281 28.78 4.55 12.75
CA ALA A 281 29.42 5.64 13.48
C ALA A 281 28.45 6.50 14.31
N THR A 282 27.16 6.56 13.93
CA THR A 282 26.14 7.36 14.63
C THR A 282 25.86 6.81 16.04
N TYR A 283 26.11 5.52 16.26
CA TYR A 283 25.87 4.86 17.55
C TYR A 283 26.99 5.10 18.58
N VAL A 284 28.14 5.64 18.16
CA VAL A 284 29.26 5.91 19.06
C VAL A 284 28.87 7.03 20.03
N GLY A 285 28.83 6.72 21.33
CA GLY A 285 28.43 7.66 22.38
C GLY A 285 26.91 7.83 22.56
N MET A 286 26.09 7.14 21.76
CA MET A 286 24.65 7.08 21.94
C MET A 286 24.30 6.27 23.19
N PRO A 287 23.30 6.67 24.01
CA PRO A 287 22.82 5.87 25.13
C PRO A 287 22.46 4.44 24.68
N ALA A 288 22.92 3.42 25.42
CA ALA A 288 22.80 2.02 25.01
C ALA A 288 21.37 1.60 24.63
N ARG A 289 20.37 2.11 25.37
CA ARG A 289 18.96 1.86 25.09
C ARG A 289 18.50 2.50 23.78
N GLU A 290 18.84 3.77 23.57
CA GLU A 290 18.49 4.48 22.34
C GLU A 290 19.13 3.82 21.12
N ALA A 291 20.39 3.40 21.25
CA ALA A 291 21.10 2.64 20.23
C ALA A 291 20.39 1.31 19.93
N LEU A 292 20.00 0.56 20.96
CA LEU A 292 19.30 -0.72 20.80
C LEU A 292 18.00 -0.56 20.02
N PHE A 293 17.11 0.35 20.41
CA PHE A 293 15.81 0.52 19.74
C PHE A 293 15.93 1.18 18.36
N SER A 294 16.95 2.00 18.15
CA SER A 294 17.31 2.49 16.81
C SER A 294 17.73 1.35 15.88
N ARG A 295 18.60 0.44 16.33
CA ARG A 295 18.99 -0.76 15.56
C ARG A 295 17.81 -1.68 15.29
N ARG A 296 16.97 -1.96 16.30
CA ARG A 296 15.77 -2.77 16.13
C ARG A 296 14.82 -2.15 15.09
N THR A 297 14.65 -0.83 15.12
CA THR A 297 13.82 -0.09 14.14
C THR A 297 14.40 -0.22 12.73
N PHE A 298 15.71 0.00 12.55
CA PHE A 298 16.39 -0.16 11.26
C PHE A 298 16.18 -1.57 10.68
N TRP A 299 16.44 -2.60 11.48
CA TRP A 299 16.36 -3.97 11.01
C TRP A 299 14.93 -4.43 10.77
N LEU A 300 13.94 -3.88 11.50
CA LEU A 300 12.54 -4.15 11.21
C LEU A 300 12.13 -3.55 9.86
N LEU A 301 12.57 -2.32 9.56
CA LEU A 301 12.36 -1.70 8.25
C LEU A 301 13.04 -2.48 7.13
N PHE A 302 14.25 -3.00 7.37
CA PHE A 302 15.00 -3.83 6.41
C PHE A 302 14.23 -5.11 6.02
N ILE A 303 13.69 -5.81 7.03
CA ILE A 303 12.88 -7.02 6.85
C ILE A 303 11.58 -6.67 6.10
N THR A 304 10.88 -5.64 6.59
CA THR A 304 9.58 -5.22 6.06
C THR A 304 9.69 -4.77 4.61
N GLU A 305 10.71 -3.99 4.25
CA GLU A 305 10.94 -3.54 2.87
C GLU A 305 11.11 -4.72 1.92
N ARG A 306 11.90 -5.74 2.30
CA ARG A 306 12.14 -6.92 1.47
C ARG A 306 10.91 -7.79 1.30
N ALA A 307 10.18 -8.04 2.38
CA ALA A 307 8.90 -8.75 2.31
C ALA A 307 7.95 -8.03 1.34
N TYR A 308 7.81 -6.71 1.50
CA TYR A 308 6.93 -5.90 0.67
C TYR A 308 7.38 -5.81 -0.79
N ALA A 309 8.70 -5.75 -1.03
CA ALA A 309 9.30 -5.72 -2.36
C ALA A 309 9.03 -7.02 -3.13
N LEU A 310 9.19 -8.17 -2.47
CA LEU A 310 8.90 -9.47 -3.08
C LEU A 310 7.41 -9.63 -3.37
N GLN A 311 6.54 -9.29 -2.42
CA GLN A 311 5.09 -9.41 -2.60
C GLN A 311 4.55 -8.51 -3.71
N ARG A 312 5.08 -7.27 -3.83
CA ARG A 312 4.44 -6.20 -4.63
C ARG A 312 5.30 -5.60 -5.72
N HIS A 313 6.39 -6.27 -6.08
CA HIS A 313 7.35 -5.82 -7.09
C HIS A 313 7.84 -4.37 -6.86
N ARG A 314 8.23 -4.05 -5.62
CA ARG A 314 8.81 -2.74 -5.26
C ARG A 314 10.33 -2.79 -5.26
N PRO A 315 11.02 -1.68 -5.55
CA PRO A 315 12.48 -1.60 -5.39
C PRO A 315 12.85 -1.51 -3.91
N LEU A 316 14.07 -1.95 -3.57
CA LEU A 316 14.68 -1.72 -2.27
C LEU A 316 15.38 -0.35 -2.22
N SER A 317 15.54 0.23 -1.04
CA SER A 317 16.63 1.20 -0.80
C SER A 317 17.49 0.89 0.42
N LEU A 318 17.02 0.06 1.35
CA LEU A 318 17.73 -0.14 2.60
C LEU A 318 18.72 -1.32 2.49
N ASN A 319 19.99 -1.01 2.69
CA ASN A 319 21.10 -1.96 2.70
C ASN A 319 21.44 -2.39 4.13
N ALA A 320 22.11 -3.53 4.29
CA ALA A 320 22.56 -4.04 5.58
C ALA A 320 23.87 -3.35 6.00
N THR A 321 23.79 -2.16 6.58
CA THR A 321 24.96 -1.27 6.81
C THR A 321 25.42 -1.15 8.28
N ILE A 322 24.64 -1.67 9.23
CA ILE A 322 24.91 -1.56 10.66
C ILE A 322 25.02 -2.95 11.30
N GLU A 323 25.53 -3.03 12.53
CA GLU A 323 25.56 -4.27 13.31
C GLU A 323 24.16 -4.73 13.76
N LEU A 324 24.05 -6.03 14.05
CA LEU A 324 22.82 -6.65 14.54
C LEU A 324 22.44 -6.13 15.93
N PRO A 325 21.14 -6.10 16.29
CA PRO A 325 20.69 -5.72 17.62
C PRO A 325 20.86 -6.92 18.56
N THR A 326 22.10 -7.27 18.94
CA THR A 326 22.39 -8.40 19.83
C THR A 326 22.33 -7.99 21.32
N ALA A 327 21.91 -8.95 22.15
CA ALA A 327 21.76 -8.81 23.61
C ALA A 327 23.06 -8.48 24.36
N THR A 328 24.22 -8.54 23.70
CA THR A 328 25.52 -8.15 24.25
C THR A 328 25.61 -6.65 24.62
N THR A 329 24.63 -5.84 24.23
CA THR A 329 24.62 -4.39 24.48
C THR A 329 23.86 -3.98 25.74
N VAL A 330 23.09 -4.88 26.37
CA VAL A 330 22.36 -4.63 27.62
C VAL A 330 22.34 -5.93 28.43
N GLU A 331 23.16 -6.01 29.48
CA GLU A 331 22.99 -7.03 30.52
C GLU A 331 21.56 -6.85 31.09
N ASP A 332 20.74 -7.92 31.08
CA ASP A 332 19.31 -7.93 31.46
C ASP A 332 18.30 -7.33 30.45
N ASP A 333 18.42 -7.59 29.15
CA ASP A 333 17.31 -7.33 28.21
C ASP A 333 16.12 -8.27 28.51
N PRO A 334 14.99 -7.76 29.05
CA PRO A 334 13.84 -8.59 29.41
C PRO A 334 13.16 -9.22 28.17
N ASP A 335 13.52 -8.76 26.96
CA ASP A 335 12.97 -9.22 25.70
C ASP A 335 13.93 -10.17 24.93
N ALA A 336 14.97 -10.71 25.58
CA ALA A 336 15.99 -11.55 24.93
C ALA A 336 15.40 -12.74 24.14
N GLU A 337 14.32 -13.35 24.66
CA GLU A 337 13.60 -14.44 23.97
C GLU A 337 12.95 -13.96 22.66
N ILE A 338 12.36 -12.76 22.66
CA ILE A 338 11.75 -12.14 21.49
C ILE A 338 12.81 -11.82 20.43
N ILE A 339 13.98 -11.33 20.85
CA ILE A 339 15.04 -10.93 19.92
C ILE A 339 15.61 -12.10 19.14
N SER A 340 15.68 -13.29 19.72
CA SER A 340 16.13 -14.47 18.99
C SER A 340 15.28 -14.75 17.74
N GLY A 341 13.95 -14.73 17.87
CA GLY A 341 13.05 -14.92 16.73
C GLY A 341 13.13 -13.79 15.69
N PHE A 342 13.34 -12.55 16.14
CA PHE A 342 13.56 -11.41 15.24
C PHE A 342 14.86 -11.53 14.44
N LEU A 343 15.95 -12.01 15.07
CA LEU A 343 17.22 -12.26 14.39
C LEU A 343 17.13 -13.44 13.41
N ASP A 344 16.39 -14.49 13.75
CA ASP A 344 16.11 -15.62 12.85
C ASP A 344 15.38 -15.12 11.57
N LEU A 345 14.39 -14.24 11.73
CA LEU A 345 13.65 -13.66 10.59
C LEU A 345 14.55 -12.77 9.74
N LEU A 346 15.42 -11.99 10.39
CA LEU A 346 16.41 -11.18 9.70
C LEU A 346 17.37 -12.04 8.86
N ALA A 347 17.85 -13.16 9.42
CA ALA A 347 18.74 -14.07 8.73
C ALA A 347 18.13 -14.59 7.42
N LEU A 348 16.81 -14.85 7.38
CA LEU A 348 16.10 -15.22 6.16
C LEU A 348 16.16 -14.10 5.11
N PHE A 349 15.74 -12.89 5.48
CA PHE A 349 15.62 -11.77 4.54
C PHE A 349 16.96 -11.20 4.07
N ARG A 350 18.05 -11.38 4.83
CA ARG A 350 19.40 -10.95 4.40
C ARG A 350 19.86 -11.58 3.09
N ASN A 351 19.33 -12.75 2.73
CA ASN A 351 19.64 -13.41 1.47
C ASN A 351 18.98 -12.78 0.24
N PHE A 352 18.00 -11.88 0.44
CA PHE A 352 17.26 -11.23 -0.63
C PHE A 352 17.77 -9.79 -0.83
N ASN A 353 18.83 -9.67 -1.62
CA ASN A 353 19.53 -8.40 -1.89
C ASN A 353 18.94 -7.65 -3.11
N SER A 354 19.57 -6.51 -3.47
CA SER A 354 19.18 -5.69 -4.62
C SER A 354 19.20 -6.46 -5.94
N ASP A 355 20.14 -7.39 -6.11
CA ASP A 355 20.29 -8.17 -7.34
C ASP A 355 19.15 -9.18 -7.47
N PHE A 356 18.78 -9.84 -6.37
CA PHE A 356 17.59 -10.68 -6.29
C PHE A 356 16.33 -9.89 -6.65
N VAL A 357 16.07 -8.79 -5.92
CA VAL A 357 14.82 -8.03 -6.08
C VAL A 357 14.73 -7.35 -7.44
N SER A 358 15.84 -6.85 -8.00
CA SER A 358 15.84 -6.27 -9.36
C SER A 358 15.57 -7.33 -10.43
N THR A 359 16.14 -8.54 -10.27
CA THR A 359 15.85 -9.68 -11.14
C THR A 359 14.37 -10.09 -11.04
N TRP A 360 13.85 -10.22 -9.82
CA TRP A 360 12.46 -10.53 -9.51
C TRP A 360 11.47 -9.53 -10.14
N ASN A 361 11.75 -8.24 -10.01
CA ASN A 361 10.92 -7.18 -10.58
C ASN A 361 10.97 -7.18 -12.12
N SER A 362 12.08 -7.62 -12.70
CA SER A 362 12.25 -7.71 -14.15
C SER A 362 11.56 -8.96 -14.74
N SER A 363 11.54 -10.08 -14.00
CA SER A 363 10.94 -11.33 -14.49
C SER A 363 9.42 -11.25 -14.68
N SER A 364 8.72 -10.40 -13.94
CA SER A 364 7.26 -10.24 -14.07
C SER A 364 6.83 -9.41 -15.29
N HIS A 365 7.75 -8.66 -15.90
CA HIS A 365 7.43 -7.68 -16.95
C HIS A 365 8.21 -7.87 -18.26
N SER A 366 9.15 -8.80 -18.30
CA SER A 366 10.02 -8.99 -19.46
C SER A 366 9.61 -10.23 -20.27
N PRO A 367 9.40 -10.13 -21.60
CA PRO A 367 9.28 -11.32 -22.44
C PRO A 367 10.56 -12.16 -22.32
N LEU A 368 10.40 -13.49 -22.42
CA LEU A 368 11.42 -14.56 -22.23
C LEU A 368 12.76 -14.39 -23.01
N PHE A 369 12.93 -13.32 -23.79
CA PHE A 369 14.07 -13.08 -24.68
C PHE A 369 14.81 -11.76 -24.45
N SER A 370 14.47 -10.96 -23.44
CA SER A 370 15.24 -9.74 -23.14
C SER A 370 16.35 -10.05 -22.13
N SER A 371 17.56 -10.17 -22.63
CA SER A 371 18.81 -10.27 -21.86
C SER A 371 19.04 -9.01 -21.01
N SER A 372 18.56 -8.98 -19.77
CA SER A 372 19.01 -7.99 -18.78
C SER A 372 20.11 -8.59 -17.88
N SER A 373 21.07 -7.74 -17.55
CA SER A 373 22.45 -8.05 -17.15
C SER A 373 22.67 -8.45 -15.68
N ALA A 374 21.62 -8.90 -14.97
CA ALA A 374 21.75 -9.46 -13.63
C ALA A 374 21.34 -10.95 -13.67
N SER A 375 22.26 -11.80 -14.14
CA SER A 375 22.02 -13.24 -14.23
C SER A 375 22.38 -13.91 -12.90
N ILE A 376 21.46 -13.88 -11.93
CA ILE A 376 21.51 -14.85 -10.82
C ILE A 376 21.49 -16.24 -11.46
N SER A 377 22.53 -17.02 -11.20
CA SER A 377 22.72 -18.35 -11.76
C SER A 377 21.83 -19.40 -11.08
N ALA A 378 21.59 -20.52 -11.75
CA ALA A 378 20.86 -21.66 -11.17
C ALA A 378 21.56 -22.19 -9.90
N ALA A 379 22.90 -22.19 -9.87
CA ALA A 379 23.68 -22.62 -8.71
C ALA A 379 23.44 -21.72 -7.48
N GLN A 380 23.42 -20.40 -7.68
CA GLN A 380 23.13 -19.45 -6.60
C GLN A 380 21.70 -19.59 -6.07
N LEU A 381 20.72 -19.84 -6.96
CA LEU A 381 19.34 -20.09 -6.53
C LEU A 381 19.18 -21.43 -5.80
N ALA A 382 19.93 -22.46 -6.19
CA ALA A 382 19.97 -23.73 -5.46
C ALA A 382 20.56 -23.57 -4.06
N GLU A 383 21.70 -22.89 -3.95
CA GLU A 383 22.35 -22.59 -2.65
C GLU A 383 21.44 -21.76 -1.74
N LEU A 384 20.70 -20.80 -2.30
CA LEU A 384 19.69 -20.05 -1.56
C LEU A 384 18.57 -20.95 -1.04
N GLN A 385 18.07 -21.87 -1.85
CA GLN A 385 17.05 -22.83 -1.41
C GLN A 385 17.56 -23.73 -0.29
N ASP A 386 18.81 -24.20 -0.37
CA ASP A 386 19.43 -25.01 0.67
C ASP A 386 19.61 -24.21 1.97
N THR A 387 20.03 -22.94 1.87
CA THR A 387 20.13 -22.02 3.01
C THR A 387 18.77 -21.83 3.68
N LEU A 388 17.70 -21.62 2.91
CA LEU A 388 16.33 -21.49 3.43
C LEU A 388 15.81 -22.79 4.02
N ALA A 389 16.19 -23.95 3.48
CA ALA A 389 15.82 -25.24 4.04
C ALA A 389 16.48 -25.48 5.40
N GLN A 390 17.75 -25.09 5.55
CA GLN A 390 18.55 -25.26 6.77
C GLN A 390 18.25 -24.20 7.85
N SER A 391 17.65 -23.07 7.49
CA SER A 391 17.27 -22.00 8.42
C SER A 391 16.02 -22.31 9.27
N ALA A 392 15.63 -23.57 9.38
CA ALA A 392 14.54 -23.98 10.26
C ALA A 392 14.97 -23.79 11.74
N PRO A 393 14.07 -23.33 12.64
CA PRO A 393 14.40 -23.20 14.05
C PRO A 393 14.83 -24.56 14.62
N PRO A 394 15.91 -24.64 15.42
CA PRO A 394 16.30 -25.87 16.08
C PRO A 394 15.15 -26.42 16.94
N GLU A 395 14.99 -27.75 16.95
CA GLU A 395 14.05 -28.42 17.85
C GLU A 395 14.36 -28.03 19.31
N GLY A 396 13.34 -27.66 20.07
CA GLY A 396 13.50 -27.19 21.46
C GLY A 396 13.88 -25.71 21.63
N SER A 397 13.98 -24.93 20.55
CA SER A 397 14.23 -23.49 20.66
C SER A 397 13.08 -22.74 21.35
N GLN A 398 13.42 -21.87 22.31
CA GLN A 398 12.48 -21.01 23.04
C GLN A 398 12.02 -19.84 22.16
N ARG A 399 11.09 -20.10 21.23
CA ARG A 399 10.37 -19.08 20.45
C ARG A 399 8.90 -19.12 20.80
N THR A 400 8.27 -17.95 20.85
CA THR A 400 6.81 -17.84 21.01
C THR A 400 6.09 -18.52 19.84
N GLU A 401 4.85 -19.00 20.04
CA GLU A 401 4.07 -19.58 18.93
C GLU A 401 3.88 -18.59 17.76
N ILE A 402 3.69 -17.30 18.09
CA ILE A 402 3.57 -16.21 17.11
C ILE A 402 4.80 -16.15 16.20
N GLN A 403 5.99 -16.24 16.77
CA GLN A 403 7.25 -16.23 16.01
C GLN A 403 7.49 -17.53 15.26
N LYS A 404 7.15 -18.68 15.85
CA LYS A 404 7.24 -19.98 15.15
C LYS A 404 6.38 -20.00 13.89
N ALA A 405 5.16 -19.46 13.98
CA ALA A 405 4.26 -19.30 12.84
C ALA A 405 4.89 -18.40 11.77
N ASP A 406 5.31 -17.19 12.13
CA ASP A 406 5.90 -16.24 11.17
C ASP A 406 7.14 -16.78 10.49
N LEU A 407 8.11 -17.29 11.28
CA LEU A 407 9.38 -17.79 10.78
C LEU A 407 9.17 -18.94 9.79
N SER A 408 8.36 -19.92 10.18
CA SER A 408 8.19 -21.13 9.37
C SER A 408 7.44 -20.84 8.07
N ILE A 409 6.39 -20.04 8.14
CA ILE A 409 5.58 -19.70 6.96
C ILE A 409 6.35 -18.75 6.06
N THR A 410 7.08 -17.77 6.62
CA THR A 410 7.95 -16.89 5.85
C THR A 410 9.05 -17.65 5.14
N ARG A 411 9.70 -18.61 5.81
CA ARG A 411 10.75 -19.44 5.21
C ARG A 411 10.22 -20.22 4.00
N LEU A 412 9.07 -20.89 4.14
CA LEU A 412 8.43 -21.63 3.04
C LEU A 412 7.97 -20.71 1.90
N TRP A 413 7.47 -19.52 2.24
CA TRP A 413 7.08 -18.51 1.27
C TRP A 413 8.30 -17.98 0.49
N LEU A 414 9.41 -17.68 1.16
CA LEU A 414 10.66 -17.27 0.51
C LEU A 414 11.22 -18.37 -0.41
N SER A 415 11.13 -19.64 -0.01
CA SER A 415 11.46 -20.78 -0.90
C SER A 415 10.53 -20.83 -2.12
N THR A 416 9.25 -20.49 -1.95
CA THR A 416 8.29 -20.41 -3.06
C THR A 416 8.63 -19.27 -4.01
N MET A 417 8.93 -18.06 -3.50
CA MET A 417 9.35 -16.91 -4.32
C MET A 417 10.62 -17.22 -5.11
N THR A 418 11.59 -17.87 -4.47
CA THR A 418 12.84 -18.31 -5.13
C THR A 418 12.56 -19.33 -6.23
N TRP A 419 11.65 -20.28 -5.99
CA TRP A 419 11.24 -21.26 -6.99
C TRP A 419 10.49 -20.61 -8.17
N GLN A 420 9.58 -19.67 -7.92
CA GLN A 420 8.88 -18.93 -8.97
C GLN A 420 9.86 -18.14 -9.85
N LEU A 421 10.93 -17.59 -9.27
CA LEU A 421 11.99 -16.96 -10.06
C LEU A 421 12.72 -17.98 -10.96
N CYS A 422 12.98 -19.20 -10.46
CA CYS A 422 13.53 -20.28 -11.28
C CYS A 422 12.60 -20.66 -12.44
N VAL A 423 11.28 -20.68 -12.21
CA VAL A 423 10.27 -20.88 -13.29
C VAL A 423 10.41 -19.79 -14.34
N ALA A 424 10.36 -18.53 -13.92
CA ALA A 424 10.39 -17.39 -14.84
C ALA A 424 11.69 -17.31 -15.67
N LYS A 425 12.80 -17.82 -15.12
CA LYS A 425 14.09 -17.93 -15.82
C LYS A 425 14.30 -19.24 -16.58
N GLY A 426 13.34 -20.17 -16.56
CA GLY A 426 13.47 -21.46 -17.25
C GLY A 426 14.57 -22.36 -16.68
N LEU A 427 14.84 -22.28 -15.37
CA LEU A 427 15.95 -22.98 -14.71
C LEU A 427 15.55 -24.32 -14.08
N LEU A 428 14.28 -24.72 -14.19
CA LEU A 428 13.77 -25.96 -13.63
C LEU A 428 14.03 -27.16 -14.54
N SER A 429 14.18 -28.33 -13.93
CA SER A 429 14.40 -29.59 -14.65
C SER A 429 13.65 -30.76 -13.98
N SER A 430 13.20 -31.71 -14.81
CA SER A 430 12.58 -32.98 -14.37
C SER A 430 13.59 -34.14 -14.30
N SER A 431 14.88 -33.87 -14.52
CA SER A 431 15.93 -34.89 -14.45
C SER A 431 16.09 -35.41 -13.02
N PRO A 432 16.28 -36.73 -12.81
CA PRO A 432 16.47 -37.31 -11.48
C PRO A 432 17.76 -36.84 -10.78
N THR A 433 18.70 -36.24 -11.51
CA THR A 433 19.94 -35.65 -10.96
C THR A 433 19.78 -34.19 -10.54
N THR A 434 18.64 -33.56 -10.83
CA THR A 434 18.36 -32.18 -10.44
C THR A 434 18.02 -32.11 -8.95
N PRO A 435 18.56 -31.14 -8.19
CA PRO A 435 18.17 -30.92 -6.80
C PRO A 435 16.65 -30.79 -6.67
N PRO A 436 16.01 -31.36 -5.63
CA PRO A 436 14.55 -31.28 -5.45
C PRO A 436 14.02 -29.84 -5.45
N SER A 437 14.81 -28.88 -4.96
CA SER A 437 14.50 -27.44 -4.91
C SER A 437 14.44 -26.76 -6.29
N LEU A 438 15.04 -27.37 -7.32
CA LEU A 438 14.98 -26.93 -8.72
C LEU A 438 14.09 -27.83 -9.58
N SER A 439 13.20 -28.61 -8.96
CA SER A 439 12.22 -29.44 -9.65
C SER A 439 10.87 -28.72 -9.80
N PHE A 440 10.12 -29.06 -10.86
CA PHE A 440 8.72 -28.67 -11.01
C PHE A 440 7.82 -29.19 -9.89
N ARG A 441 8.24 -30.23 -9.16
CA ARG A 441 7.45 -30.79 -8.04
C ARG A 441 7.71 -30.11 -6.69
N TYR A 442 8.65 -29.18 -6.61
CA TYR A 442 9.04 -28.56 -5.34
C TYR A 442 7.87 -27.88 -4.58
N PRO A 443 6.91 -27.21 -5.25
CA PRO A 443 5.75 -26.66 -4.55
C PRO A 443 4.91 -27.70 -3.78
N ILE A 444 4.86 -28.95 -4.26
CA ILE A 444 4.18 -30.04 -3.55
C ILE A 444 4.86 -30.31 -2.20
N THR A 445 6.20 -30.35 -2.18
CA THR A 445 6.99 -30.52 -0.96
C THR A 445 6.78 -29.33 0.00
N LEU A 446 6.84 -28.09 -0.52
CA LEU A 446 6.64 -26.89 0.29
C LEU A 446 5.24 -26.83 0.92
N SER A 447 4.19 -27.17 0.16
CA SER A 447 2.82 -27.19 0.68
C SER A 447 2.58 -28.32 1.69
N ALA A 448 3.20 -29.49 1.51
CA ALA A 448 3.16 -30.54 2.52
C ALA A 448 3.85 -30.11 3.82
N SER A 449 5.01 -29.45 3.73
CA SER A 449 5.69 -28.84 4.88
C SER A 449 4.85 -27.74 5.52
N LEU A 450 4.16 -26.92 4.73
CA LEU A 450 3.26 -25.88 5.25
C LEU A 450 2.14 -26.50 6.09
N ALA A 451 1.49 -27.56 5.60
CA ALA A 451 0.46 -28.27 6.34
C ALA A 451 1.01 -28.86 7.66
N ALA A 452 2.20 -29.48 7.61
CA ALA A 452 2.84 -30.06 8.78
C ALA A 452 3.19 -29.03 9.85
N VAL A 453 3.68 -27.85 9.46
CA VAL A 453 4.05 -26.79 10.40
C VAL A 453 2.84 -25.97 10.86
N ALA A 454 1.81 -25.82 10.03
CA ALA A 454 0.58 -25.13 10.40
C ALA A 454 -0.29 -25.95 11.37
N ALA A 455 -0.31 -27.28 11.25
CA ALA A 455 -1.15 -28.17 12.04
C ALA A 455 -1.03 -28.00 13.58
N PRO A 456 0.16 -27.87 14.18
CA PRO A 456 0.28 -27.71 15.63
C PRO A 456 0.06 -26.27 16.13
N LEU A 457 -0.09 -25.28 15.24
CA LEU A 457 -0.16 -23.86 15.63
C LEU A 457 -1.57 -23.42 16.01
N THR A 458 -1.67 -22.51 16.98
CA THR A 458 -2.95 -21.96 17.43
C THR A 458 -3.48 -20.86 16.50
N PRO A 459 -4.81 -20.69 16.35
CA PRO A 459 -5.39 -19.58 15.57
C PRO A 459 -4.88 -18.20 16.01
N SER A 460 -4.69 -18.00 17.32
CA SER A 460 -4.13 -16.78 17.91
C SER A 460 -2.74 -16.44 17.36
N ALA A 461 -1.90 -17.44 17.07
CA ALA A 461 -0.59 -17.22 16.46
C ALA A 461 -0.70 -16.66 15.03
N PHE A 462 -1.70 -17.08 14.25
CA PHE A 462 -1.99 -16.51 12.93
C PHE A 462 -2.58 -15.10 13.04
N ASP A 463 -3.53 -14.88 13.93
CA ASP A 463 -4.20 -13.59 14.14
C ASP A 463 -3.22 -12.47 14.55
N ALA A 464 -2.22 -12.81 15.38
CA ALA A 464 -1.16 -11.90 15.80
C ALA A 464 -0.30 -11.41 14.61
N ASN A 465 0.01 -12.30 13.67
CA ASN A 465 0.77 -11.98 12.47
C ASN A 465 -0.01 -11.07 11.50
N GLY A 466 -1.34 -11.16 11.49
CA GLY A 466 -2.20 -10.34 10.65
C GLY A 466 -2.25 -10.82 9.18
N PRO A 467 -2.79 -10.01 8.26
CA PRO A 467 -3.10 -10.46 6.90
C PRO A 467 -1.88 -10.88 6.08
N GLY A 468 -0.67 -10.40 6.44
CA GLY A 468 0.55 -10.76 5.73
C GLY A 468 0.87 -12.26 5.75
N ILE A 469 0.52 -12.99 6.82
CA ILE A 469 0.74 -14.45 6.87
C ILE A 469 -0.24 -15.20 5.95
N LEU A 470 -1.46 -14.66 5.80
CA LEU A 470 -2.47 -15.22 4.91
C LEU A 470 -2.08 -15.01 3.45
N GLU A 471 -1.56 -13.84 3.09
CA GLU A 471 -0.99 -13.58 1.76
C GLU A 471 0.13 -14.57 1.44
N LYS A 472 1.06 -14.82 2.38
CA LYS A 472 2.15 -15.80 2.21
C LYS A 472 1.62 -17.23 1.98
N ILE A 473 0.64 -17.66 2.78
CA ILE A 473 0.00 -18.98 2.62
C ILE A 473 -0.71 -19.08 1.26
N PHE A 474 -1.41 -18.01 0.86
CA PHE A 474 -2.11 -17.94 -0.41
C PHE A 474 -1.14 -18.11 -1.59
N ASP A 475 0.01 -17.42 -1.59
CA ASP A 475 1.03 -17.54 -2.64
C ASP A 475 1.60 -18.97 -2.76
N ILE A 476 1.83 -19.63 -1.61
CA ILE A 476 2.26 -21.05 -1.58
C ILE A 476 1.17 -21.94 -2.19
N GLY A 477 -0.10 -21.71 -1.84
CA GLY A 477 -1.24 -22.44 -2.36
C GLY A 477 -1.46 -22.25 -3.87
N CYS A 478 -1.31 -21.02 -4.38
CA CYS A 478 -1.36 -20.73 -5.81
C CYS A 478 -0.26 -21.49 -6.58
N SER A 479 0.96 -21.50 -6.05
CA SER A 479 2.08 -22.23 -6.69
C SER A 479 1.83 -23.74 -6.74
N LEU A 480 1.18 -24.31 -5.71
CA LEU A 480 0.74 -25.71 -5.74
C LEU A 480 -0.34 -25.94 -6.80
N ALA A 481 -1.36 -25.08 -6.83
CA ALA A 481 -2.47 -25.19 -7.78
C ALA A 481 -1.94 -25.16 -9.22
N ASP A 482 -1.02 -24.25 -9.54
CA ASP A 482 -0.40 -24.15 -10.86
C ASP A 482 0.29 -25.45 -11.27
N VAL A 483 1.04 -26.09 -10.35
CA VAL A 483 1.70 -27.38 -10.62
C VAL A 483 0.69 -28.52 -10.82
N LEU A 484 -0.36 -28.59 -9.98
CA LEU A 484 -1.38 -29.64 -10.08
C LEU A 484 -2.23 -29.52 -11.34
N LEU A 485 -2.48 -28.29 -11.83
CA LEU A 485 -3.20 -28.07 -13.08
C LEU A 485 -2.40 -28.53 -14.31
N LEU A 486 -1.06 -28.49 -14.24
CA LEU A 486 -0.18 -29.00 -15.30
C LEU A 486 -0.03 -30.53 -15.27
N HIS A 487 -0.31 -31.16 -14.14
CA HIS A 487 -0.29 -32.61 -13.94
C HIS A 487 -1.58 -33.08 -13.25
N PRO A 488 -2.72 -33.11 -13.97
CA PRO A 488 -3.96 -33.60 -13.39
C PRO A 488 -3.73 -35.03 -12.87
N PRO A 489 -4.21 -35.37 -11.66
CA PRO A 489 -4.08 -36.72 -11.14
C PRO A 489 -4.69 -37.69 -12.16
N ARG A 490 -3.92 -38.71 -12.55
CA ARG A 490 -4.47 -39.81 -13.35
C ARG A 490 -5.67 -40.35 -12.59
N ALA A 491 -6.82 -40.36 -13.25
CA ALA A 491 -8.06 -40.95 -12.75
C ALA A 491 -7.92 -42.48 -12.70
N GLU A 492 -7.06 -42.99 -11.82
CA GLU A 492 -6.87 -44.42 -11.55
C GLU A 492 -6.68 -44.60 -10.05
N ALA A 493 -7.76 -44.37 -9.30
CA ALA A 493 -8.10 -45.00 -8.01
C ALA A 493 -9.39 -44.35 -7.46
N MET A 494 -10.52 -44.60 -8.12
CA MET A 494 -11.83 -44.63 -7.47
C MET A 494 -12.41 -46.02 -7.64
#